data_AF-A0A7X0FVM8-F1
#
_entry.id   AF-A0A7X0FVM8-F1
#
_cell.length_a   1.000
_cell.length_b   1.000
_cell.length_c   1.000
_cell.angle_alpha   90.00
_cell.angle_beta   90.00
_cell.angle_gamma   90.00
#
_symmetry.space_group_name_H-M   'P 1'
#
loop_
_entity.id
_entity.type
_entity.pdbx_description
1 polymer ?
#
loop_
_entity_poly.entity_id
_entity_poly.type
_entity_poly.pdbx_seq_one_letter_code
_entity_poly.pdbx_strand_id
1 'polypeptide(L)'
;MAVTYEQARELILAHFEPGWTHGTFCLDDRLIVENDEFYVFGVGAREFIIGGDISYAIAGGVPVVFKEDGRLGSRPSVLVATDPSIRSRPNPNATLT
;
A
#
# COMPACT_ATOMS: atom_id res chain seq x y z
N MET A 1 -11.94 16.62 7.74
CA MET A 1 -10.47 16.72 7.61
C MET A 1 -10.04 15.54 6.79
N ALA A 2 -9.17 15.75 5.80
CA ALA A 2 -8.63 14.62 5.04
C ALA A 2 -7.66 13.81 5.92
N VAL A 3 -7.65 12.50 5.74
CA VAL A 3 -6.77 11.55 6.40
C VAL A 3 -5.32 11.77 5.96
N THR A 4 -4.40 11.77 6.91
CA THR A 4 -2.96 11.89 6.60
C THR A 4 -2.40 10.56 6.10
N TYR A 5 -1.23 10.58 5.47
CA TYR A 5 -0.57 9.34 5.04
C TYR A 5 -0.28 8.42 6.24
N GLU A 6 0.14 8.97 7.37
CA GLU A 6 0.45 8.22 8.59
C GLU A 6 -0.79 7.51 9.14
N GLN A 7 -1.92 8.22 9.21
CA GLN A 7 -3.20 7.63 9.62
C GLN A 7 -3.64 6.54 8.64
N ALA A 8 -3.49 6.77 7.34
CA ALA A 8 -3.80 5.77 6.32
C ALA A 8 -2.89 4.53 6.43
N ARG A 9 -1.60 4.71 6.72
CA ARG A 9 -0.64 3.63 6.97
C ARG A 9 -1.05 2.80 8.18
N GLU A 10 -1.43 3.44 9.28
CA GLU A 10 -1.91 2.74 10.48
C GLU A 10 -3.16 1.91 10.21
N LEU A 11 -4.10 2.42 9.41
CA LEU A 11 -5.30 1.67 8.99
C LEU A 11 -4.95 0.43 8.17
N ILE A 12 -3.96 0.53 7.28
CA ILE A 12 -3.47 -0.61 6.49
C ILE A 12 -2.83 -1.67 7.39
N LEU A 13 -1.95 -1.26 8.31
CA LEU A 13 -1.31 -2.18 9.25
C LEU A 13 -2.36 -2.90 10.10
N ALA A 14 -3.27 -2.14 10.72
CA ALA A 14 -4.32 -2.70 11.57
C ALA A 14 -5.25 -3.66 10.83
N HIS A 15 -5.47 -3.45 9.52
CA HIS A 15 -6.34 -4.30 8.72
C HIS A 15 -5.65 -5.59 8.25
N PHE A 16 -4.43 -5.50 7.73
CA PHE A 16 -3.78 -6.62 7.03
C PHE A 16 -2.84 -7.43 7.93
N GLU A 17 -2.09 -6.80 8.82
CA GLU A 17 -1.03 -7.48 9.59
C GLU A 17 -1.57 -8.60 10.50
N PRO A 18 -2.67 -8.41 11.28
CA PRO A 18 -3.15 -9.44 12.20
C PRO A 18 -3.64 -10.73 11.52
N GLY A 19 -4.08 -10.63 10.26
CA GLY A 19 -4.63 -11.74 9.49
C GLY A 19 -3.67 -12.32 8.46
N TRP A 20 -2.43 -11.83 8.40
CA TRP A 20 -1.49 -12.23 7.36
C TRP A 20 -0.97 -13.65 7.57
N THR A 21 -1.10 -14.49 6.56
CA THR A 21 -0.73 -15.92 6.65
C THR A 21 0.21 -16.40 5.53
N HIS A 22 0.57 -15.51 4.59
CA HIS A 22 1.35 -15.88 3.40
C HIS A 22 2.71 -15.16 3.38
N GLY A 23 3.74 -15.82 3.92
CA GLY A 23 5.08 -15.21 4.08
C GLY A 23 5.15 -14.17 5.19
N THR A 24 6.23 -13.41 5.22
CA THR A 24 6.44 -12.34 6.20
C THR A 24 5.69 -11.09 5.76
N PHE A 25 4.74 -10.62 6.57
CA PHE A 25 4.01 -9.38 6.26
C PHE A 25 4.99 -8.23 5.99
N CYS A 26 4.74 -7.51 4.90
CA CYS A 26 5.55 -6.37 4.49
C CYS A 26 4.64 -5.30 3.90
N LEU A 27 4.85 -4.06 4.36
CA LEU A 27 4.33 -2.88 3.71
C LEU A 27 5.49 -2.14 3.04
N ASP A 28 5.45 -2.02 1.71
CA ASP A 28 6.35 -1.16 0.96
C ASP A 28 5.92 0.31 1.10
N ASP A 29 6.46 0.98 2.11
CA ASP A 29 6.22 2.39 2.42
C ASP A 29 7.40 3.29 2.05
N ARG A 30 8.32 2.83 1.19
CA ARG A 30 9.47 3.65 0.73
C ARG A 30 9.04 4.87 -0.07
N LEU A 31 7.94 4.72 -0.83
CA LEU A 31 7.32 5.79 -1.60
C LEU A 31 5.89 6.01 -1.10
N ILE A 32 5.48 7.27 -1.07
CA ILE A 32 4.08 7.67 -0.96
C ILE A 32 3.52 7.75 -2.37
N VAL A 33 2.60 6.84 -2.68
CA VAL A 33 1.89 6.78 -3.97
C VAL A 33 0.45 7.22 -3.74
N GLU A 34 -0.01 8.26 -4.45
CA GLU A 34 -1.28 8.90 -4.17
C GLU A 34 -1.83 9.69 -5.37
N ASN A 35 -3.13 9.94 -5.39
CA ASN A 35 -3.77 11.02 -6.16
C ASN A 35 -4.58 11.91 -5.19
N ASP A 36 -5.46 12.76 -5.71
CA ASP A 36 -6.27 13.65 -4.87
C ASP A 36 -7.33 12.89 -4.02
N GLU A 37 -7.68 11.66 -4.39
CA GLU A 37 -8.74 10.87 -3.77
C GLU A 37 -8.22 9.87 -2.72
N PHE A 38 -7.10 9.20 -2.97
CA PHE A 38 -6.63 8.09 -2.14
C PHE A 38 -5.11 7.94 -2.09
N TYR A 39 -4.63 7.29 -1.03
CA TYR A 39 -3.28 6.74 -0.95
C TYR A 39 -3.29 5.28 -1.41
N VAL A 40 -2.20 4.84 -2.04
CA VAL A 40 -1.97 3.46 -2.51
C VAL A 40 -0.88 2.82 -1.66
N PHE A 41 -1.07 1.55 -1.30
CA PHE A 41 -0.14 0.82 -0.45
C PHE A 41 0.34 -0.48 -1.10
N GLY A 42 1.65 -0.71 -1.09
CA GLY A 42 2.26 -1.97 -1.51
C GLY A 42 2.27 -2.98 -0.37
N VAL A 43 1.17 -3.69 -0.17
CA VAL A 43 1.08 -4.76 0.86
C VAL A 43 1.41 -6.11 0.22
N GLY A 44 2.31 -6.86 0.84
CA GLY A 44 2.74 -8.15 0.32
C GLY A 44 3.65 -8.92 1.27
N ALA A 45 4.20 -10.02 0.78
CA ALA A 45 5.21 -10.77 1.48
C ALA A 45 6.60 -10.13 1.27
N ARG A 46 7.40 -10.01 2.33
CA ARG A 46 8.77 -9.47 2.28
C ARG A 46 9.65 -10.26 1.30
N GLU A 47 9.45 -11.57 1.26
CA GLU A 47 10.15 -12.53 0.39
C GLU A 47 9.96 -12.18 -1.09
N PHE A 48 8.77 -11.72 -1.48
CA PHE A 48 8.53 -11.23 -2.83
C PHE A 48 8.98 -9.78 -3.01
N ILE A 49 8.56 -8.87 -2.14
CA ILE A 49 8.79 -7.41 -2.29
C ILE A 49 10.28 -7.06 -2.30
N ILE A 50 11.08 -7.73 -1.47
CA ILE A 50 12.52 -7.46 -1.33
C ILE A 50 13.35 -8.60 -1.94
N GLY A 51 12.96 -9.85 -1.66
CA GLY A 51 13.71 -11.02 -2.10
C GLY A 51 13.46 -11.40 -3.56
N GLY A 52 12.40 -10.90 -4.18
CA GLY A 52 12.01 -11.25 -5.55
C GLY A 52 11.49 -12.69 -5.71
N ASP A 53 11.17 -13.37 -4.62
CA ASP A 53 10.66 -14.75 -4.67
C ASP A 53 9.20 -14.76 -5.14
N ILE A 54 9.01 -15.14 -6.40
CA ILE A 54 7.71 -15.18 -7.06
C ILE A 54 6.73 -16.19 -6.43
N SER A 55 7.22 -17.18 -5.67
CA SER A 55 6.33 -18.10 -4.93
C SER A 55 5.52 -17.40 -3.85
N TYR A 56 5.94 -16.21 -3.43
CA TYR A 56 5.24 -15.35 -2.48
C TYR A 56 4.47 -14.19 -3.14
N ALA A 57 4.36 -14.19 -4.47
CA ALA A 57 3.64 -13.14 -5.20
C ALA A 57 2.12 -13.25 -4.94
N ILE A 58 1.50 -12.12 -4.63
CA ILE A 58 0.05 -12.02 -4.43
C ILE A 58 -0.56 -11.38 -5.67
N ALA A 59 -1.44 -12.13 -6.33
CA ALA A 59 -2.24 -11.61 -7.44
C ALA A 59 -3.47 -10.89 -6.88
N GLY A 60 -3.70 -9.65 -7.31
CA GLY A 60 -4.88 -8.89 -6.88
C GLY A 60 -4.79 -7.41 -7.17
N GLY A 61 -5.77 -6.68 -6.61
CA GLY A 61 -5.75 -5.23 -6.56
C GLY A 61 -4.81 -4.73 -5.45
N VAL A 62 -4.33 -3.50 -5.61
CA VAL A 62 -3.57 -2.80 -4.57
C VAL A 62 -4.53 -2.20 -3.54
N PRO A 63 -4.26 -2.36 -2.23
CA PRO A 63 -5.00 -1.66 -1.19
C PRO A 63 -4.89 -0.14 -1.35
N VAL A 64 -6.01 0.53 -1.11
CA VAL A 64 -6.08 2.00 -1.09
C VAL A 64 -6.80 2.48 0.16
N VAL A 65 -6.47 3.69 0.61
CA VAL A 65 -7.20 4.40 1.67
C VAL A 65 -7.72 5.72 1.10
N PHE A 66 -9.03 5.92 1.14
CA PHE A 66 -9.66 7.15 0.71
C PHE A 66 -9.35 8.28 1.68
N LYS A 67 -8.90 9.43 1.16
CA LYS A 67 -8.48 10.57 1.96
C LYS A 67 -9.65 11.27 2.65
N GLU A 68 -10.84 11.20 2.08
CA GLU A 68 -12.03 11.87 2.62
C GLU A 68 -12.45 11.32 4.00
N ASP A 69 -12.51 10.00 4.11
CA ASP A 69 -13.16 9.29 5.23
C ASP A 69 -12.29 8.19 5.86
N GLY A 70 -11.11 7.91 5.30
CA GLY A 70 -10.23 6.82 5.77
C GLY A 70 -10.72 5.43 5.40
N ARG A 71 -11.73 5.31 4.53
CA ARG A 71 -12.25 4.01 4.13
C ARG A 71 -11.20 3.22 3.37
N LEU A 72 -11.07 1.94 3.73
CA LEU A 72 -10.25 0.98 3.02
C LEU A 72 -10.95 0.52 1.73
N GLY A 73 -10.18 0.40 0.66
CA GLY A 73 -10.64 -0.12 -0.62
C GLY A 73 -9.54 -0.92 -1.33
N SER A 74 -9.88 -1.42 -2.53
CA SER A 74 -8.91 -2.04 -3.43
C SER A 74 -9.13 -1.53 -4.85
N ARG A 75 -8.03 -1.34 -5.58
CA ARG A 75 -8.04 -0.96 -7.00
C ARG A 75 -7.19 -1.93 -7.81
N PRO A 76 -7.59 -2.31 -9.03
CA PRO A 76 -6.73 -3.09 -9.92
C PRO A 76 -5.37 -2.39 -10.10
N SER A 77 -4.28 -3.14 -9.93
CA SER A 77 -2.91 -2.62 -10.04
C SER A 77 -2.65 -1.92 -11.38
N VAL A 78 -3.18 -2.48 -12.47
CA VAL A 78 -3.10 -1.89 -13.82
C VAL A 78 -3.74 -0.51 -13.86
N LEU A 79 -4.92 -0.33 -13.26
CA LEU A 79 -5.60 0.97 -13.28
C LEU A 79 -4.80 2.02 -12.52
N VAL A 80 -4.23 1.67 -11.36
CA VAL A 80 -3.35 2.58 -10.60
C VAL A 80 -2.08 2.91 -11.37
N ALA A 81 -1.47 1.92 -12.03
CA ALA A 81 -0.23 2.13 -12.80
C ALA A 81 -0.44 3.00 -14.05
N THR A 82 -1.64 2.99 -14.63
CA THR A 82 -1.98 3.76 -15.84
C THR A 82 -2.70 5.08 -15.56
N ASP A 83 -3.07 5.35 -14.31
CA ASP A 83 -3.79 6.58 -13.94
C ASP A 83 -2.82 7.79 -13.94
N PRO A 84 -3.03 8.78 -14.83
CA PRO A 84 -2.13 9.93 -14.94
C PRO A 84 -2.18 10.89 -13.74
N SER A 85 -3.18 10.77 -12.87
CA SER A 85 -3.28 11.56 -11.64
C SER A 85 -2.41 11.00 -10.50
N ILE A 86 -1.99 9.74 -10.60
CA ILE A 86 -1.17 9.09 -9.58
C ILE A 86 0.23 9.68 -9.61
N ARG A 87 0.69 10.11 -8.44
CA ARG A 87 2.02 10.65 -8.20
C ARG A 87 2.72 9.79 -7.18
N SER A 88 4.04 9.72 -7.32
CA SER A 88 4.91 9.09 -6.33
C SER A 88 5.93 10.10 -5.81
N ARG A 89 6.21 10.03 -4.51
CA ARG A 89 7.26 10.81 -3.86
C ARG A 89 7.90 9.98 -2.75
N PRO A 90 9.17 10.23 -2.39
CA PRO A 90 9.80 9.56 -1.26
C PRO A 90 9.00 9.74 0.04
N ASN A 91 8.88 8.67 0.83
CA ASN A 91 8.35 8.77 2.19
C ASN A 91 9.48 9.20 3.14
N PRO A 92 9.40 10.39 3.77
CA PRO A 92 10.43 10.84 4.71
C PRO A 92 10.48 9.98 5.98
N ASN A 93 9.40 9.25 6.29
CA ASN A 93 9.26 8.38 7.46
C ASN A 93 9.10 6.92 7.03
N ALA A 94 9.78 6.50 5.96
CA ALA A 94 9.77 5.11 5.51
C ALA A 94 10.21 4.18 6.65
N THR A 95 9.45 3.10 6.87
CA THR A 95 9.78 2.09 7.88
C THR A 95 10.43 0.87 7.26
N LEU A 96 10.20 0.64 5.96
CA LEU A 96 10.93 -0.35 5.20
C LEU A 96 12.33 0.16 4.86
N THR A 97 13.34 -0.58 5.34
CA THR A 97 14.77 -0.35 5.07
C THR A 97 15.34 -1.42 4.15
#